data_AF-A0A954K094-F1
#
_entry.id   AF-A0A954K094-F1
#
_cell.length_a   1.000
_cell.length_b   1.000
_cell.length_c   1.000
_cell.angle_alpha   90.00
_cell.angle_beta   90.00
_cell.angle_gamma   90.00
#
_symmetry.space_group_name_H-M   'P 1'
#
loop_
_entity.id
_entity.type
_entity.pdbx_description
1 polymer ?
#
loop_
_entity_poly.entity_id
_entity_poly.type
_entity_poly.pdbx_seq_one_letter_code
_entity_poly.pdbx_strand_id
1 'polypeptide(L)'
;MSISAAAKANTQPVSAVPDARGRFGEFGRRYVPETLMYALDQLTEAYEEACRDPEFERQLNDLLRHFVGRPNPLYFAERLTEQCGGARIYFKREDLNHTGAHKINNTLGQALLTLRMGKTRVIAETGAGQHG
;
A
#
# COMPACT_ATOMS: atom_id res chain seq x y z
N MET A 1 16.33 -43.99 14.90
CA MET A 1 16.43 -42.96 13.85
C MET A 1 15.10 -42.21 13.81
N SER A 2 15.02 -41.06 14.49
CA SER A 2 13.81 -40.25 14.56
C SER A 2 13.63 -39.49 13.24
N ILE A 3 12.47 -39.67 12.62
CA ILE A 3 12.05 -38.90 11.46
C ILE A 3 11.64 -37.52 11.98
N SER A 4 12.38 -36.50 11.55
CA SER A 4 12.10 -35.09 11.84
C SER A 4 10.70 -34.74 11.35
N ALA A 5 9.86 -34.25 12.26
CA ALA A 5 8.53 -33.75 11.94
C ALA A 5 8.66 -32.55 11.00
N ALA A 6 8.07 -32.63 9.81
CA ALA A 6 7.88 -31.49 8.94
C ALA A 6 7.09 -30.42 9.69
N ALA A 7 7.63 -29.21 9.77
CA ALA A 7 6.95 -28.07 10.36
C ALA A 7 5.58 -27.89 9.67
N LYS A 8 4.50 -28.00 10.44
CA LYS A 8 3.14 -27.78 9.93
C LYS A 8 3.06 -26.34 9.41
N ALA A 9 2.82 -26.19 8.10
CA ALA A 9 2.56 -24.91 7.48
C ALA A 9 1.36 -24.25 8.19
N ASN A 10 1.60 -23.11 8.81
CA ASN A 10 0.59 -22.37 9.54
C ASN A 10 -0.35 -21.70 8.53
N THR A 11 -1.42 -22.38 8.14
CA THR A 11 -2.49 -21.90 7.26
C THR A 11 -3.42 -20.94 8.01
N GLN A 12 -2.93 -19.73 8.31
CA GLN A 12 -3.81 -18.61 8.62
C GLN A 12 -4.50 -18.15 7.32
N PRO A 13 -5.82 -17.87 7.32
CA PRO A 13 -6.49 -17.36 6.15
C PRO A 13 -5.88 -16.01 5.73
N VAL A 14 -5.73 -15.80 4.41
CA VAL A 14 -5.14 -14.57 3.82
C VAL A 14 -5.90 -13.29 4.21
N SER A 15 -7.12 -13.42 4.74
CA SER A 15 -7.91 -12.30 5.26
C SER A 15 -7.46 -11.80 6.65
N ALA A 16 -6.55 -12.51 7.33
CA ALA A 16 -6.08 -12.20 8.68
C ALA A 16 -4.56 -12.02 8.75
N VAL A 17 -3.98 -11.43 7.71
CA VAL A 17 -2.56 -11.07 7.63
C VAL A 17 -2.40 -9.56 7.38
N PRO A 18 -1.29 -8.94 7.84
CA PRO A 18 -0.26 -9.54 8.68
C PRO A 18 -0.73 -9.84 10.10
N ASP A 19 -0.02 -10.73 10.82
CA ASP A 19 -0.19 -10.87 12.26
C ASP A 19 0.25 -9.59 13.00
N ALA A 20 -0.01 -9.50 14.32
CA ALA A 20 0.37 -8.35 15.14
C ALA A 20 1.90 -8.06 15.16
N ARG A 21 2.73 -8.99 14.67
CA ARG A 21 4.18 -8.81 14.52
C ARG A 21 4.59 -8.47 13.08
N GLY A 22 3.63 -8.15 12.21
CA GLY A 22 3.87 -7.82 10.81
C GLY A 22 4.21 -9.04 9.94
N ARG A 23 3.76 -10.26 10.29
CA ARG A 23 4.10 -11.47 9.54
C ARG A 23 2.99 -11.97 8.64
N PHE A 24 3.39 -12.40 7.44
CA PHE A 24 2.60 -13.16 6.49
C PHE A 24 3.12 -14.59 6.49
N GLY A 25 2.69 -15.40 7.46
CA GLY A 25 3.27 -16.72 7.71
C GLY A 25 4.76 -16.60 8.09
N GLU A 26 5.65 -17.14 7.26
CA GLU A 26 7.09 -17.07 7.49
C GLU A 26 7.73 -15.74 7.03
N PHE A 27 7.03 -14.97 6.18
CA PHE A 27 7.50 -13.73 5.57
C PHE A 27 7.11 -12.47 6.38
N GLY A 28 7.69 -11.32 6.05
CA GLY A 28 7.47 -10.04 6.75
C GLY A 28 8.47 -9.83 7.90
N ARG A 29 7.97 -9.43 9.08
CA ARG A 29 8.76 -9.02 10.27
C ARG A 29 9.46 -7.67 10.09
N ARG A 30 10.07 -7.20 11.17
CA ARG A 30 10.91 -5.99 11.22
C ARG A 30 12.36 -6.41 11.47
N TYR A 31 13.13 -6.61 10.42
CA TYR A 31 14.57 -6.89 10.51
C TYR A 31 15.35 -5.58 10.41
N VAL A 32 15.29 -4.78 11.47
CA VAL A 32 15.87 -3.43 11.52
C VAL A 32 16.75 -3.26 12.76
N PRO A 33 17.71 -2.32 12.74
CA PRO A 33 18.44 -1.95 13.95
C PRO A 33 17.51 -1.44 15.05
N GLU A 34 17.87 -1.70 16.31
CA GLU A 34 17.13 -1.25 17.50
C GLU A 34 16.84 0.26 17.49
N THR A 35 17.78 1.05 16.96
CA THR A 35 17.66 2.51 16.84
C THR A 35 16.48 2.97 15.98
N LEU A 36 15.90 2.10 15.14
CA LEU A 36 14.73 2.41 14.32
C LEU A 36 13.40 1.93 14.93
N MET A 37 13.44 1.08 15.96
CA MET A 37 12.23 0.46 16.52
C MET A 37 11.24 1.51 17.03
N TYR A 38 11.72 2.49 17.80
CA TYR A 38 10.89 3.58 18.30
C TYR A 38 10.17 4.37 17.19
N ALA A 39 10.87 4.67 16.10
CA ALA A 39 10.28 5.41 14.98
C ALA A 39 9.20 4.59 14.25
N LEU A 40 9.41 3.28 14.11
CA LEU A 40 8.42 2.37 13.50
C LEU A 40 7.19 2.17 14.38
N ASP A 41 7.37 2.10 15.70
CA ASP A 41 6.25 1.98 16.64
C ASP A 41 5.39 3.24 16.63
N GLN A 42 6.00 4.43 16.68
CA GLN A 42 5.29 5.70 16.51
C GLN A 42 4.51 5.78 15.19
N LEU A 43 5.12 5.33 14.08
CA LEU A 43 4.45 5.29 12.78
C LEU A 43 3.26 4.32 12.79
N THR A 44 3.42 3.16 13.42
CA THR A 44 2.36 2.13 13.51
C THR A 44 1.17 2.66 14.29
N GLU A 45 1.41 3.23 15.47
CA GLU A 45 0.37 3.81 16.32
C GLU A 45 -0.38 4.93 15.59
N ALA A 46 0.35 5.89 15.01
CA ALA A 46 -0.25 7.00 14.26
C ALA A 46 -1.08 6.52 13.06
N TYR A 47 -0.61 5.49 12.36
CA TYR A 47 -1.35 4.88 11.24
C TYR A 47 -2.64 4.20 11.73
N GLU A 48 -2.58 3.40 12.79
CA GLU A 48 -3.75 2.71 13.35
C GLU A 48 -4.81 3.67 13.91
N GLU A 49 -4.39 4.79 14.46
CA GLU A 49 -5.28 5.89 14.84
C GLU A 49 -5.91 6.54 13.62
N ALA A 50 -5.12 6.88 12.61
CA ALA A 50 -5.59 7.52 11.37
C ALA A 50 -6.58 6.62 10.61
N CYS A 51 -6.36 5.31 10.55
CA CYS A 51 -7.28 4.37 9.90
C CYS A 51 -8.66 4.28 10.58
N ARG A 52 -8.76 4.65 11.86
CA ARG A 52 -10.02 4.66 12.62
C ARG A 52 -10.67 6.04 12.69
N ASP A 53 -10.02 7.07 12.15
CA ASP A 53 -10.47 8.45 12.18
C ASP A 53 -11.23 8.80 10.89
N PRO A 54 -12.56 9.00 10.96
CA PRO A 54 -13.36 9.35 9.78
C PRO A 54 -12.94 10.67 9.13
N GLU A 55 -12.37 11.60 9.89
CA GLU A 55 -11.90 12.88 9.33
C GLU A 55 -10.64 12.68 8.50
N PHE A 56 -9.74 11.80 8.91
CA PHE A 56 -8.57 11.43 8.11
C PHE A 56 -9.00 10.77 6.80
N GLU A 57 -9.94 9.82 6.87
CA GLU A 57 -10.51 9.18 5.69
C GLU A 57 -11.18 10.19 4.75
N ARG A 58 -11.96 11.12 5.30
CA ARG A 58 -12.62 12.18 4.52
C ARG A 58 -11.61 13.06 3.79
N GLN A 59 -10.56 13.53 4.48
CA GLN A 59 -9.51 14.36 3.89
C GLN A 59 -8.73 13.61 2.80
N LEU A 60 -8.38 12.35 3.04
CA LEU A 60 -7.70 11.54 2.03
C LEU A 60 -8.59 11.33 0.80
N ASN A 61 -9.88 11.03 0.99
CA ASN A 61 -10.82 10.84 -0.10
C ASN A 61 -11.04 12.13 -0.91
N ASP A 62 -11.08 13.29 -0.26
CA ASP A 62 -11.15 14.59 -0.94
C ASP A 62 -9.92 14.81 -1.83
N LEU A 63 -8.71 14.55 -1.31
CA LEU A 63 -7.47 14.63 -2.09
C LEU A 63 -7.46 13.64 -3.27
N LEU A 64 -7.86 12.39 -3.02
CA LEU A 64 -7.95 11.36 -4.06
C LEU A 64 -8.94 11.75 -5.17
N ARG A 65 -10.08 12.34 -4.82
CA ARG A 65 -11.07 12.78 -5.81
C ARG A 65 -10.63 14.02 -6.57
N HIS A 66 -10.25 15.06 -5.84
CA HIS A 66 -10.10 16.41 -6.41
C HIS A 66 -8.67 16.72 -6.88
N PHE A 67 -7.65 16.11 -6.27
CA PHE A 67 -6.25 16.32 -6.65
C PHE A 67 -5.74 15.19 -7.54
N VAL A 68 -6.01 13.92 -7.21
CA VAL A 68 -5.56 12.78 -8.03
C VAL A 68 -6.44 12.55 -9.27
N GLY A 69 -7.74 12.79 -9.16
CA GLY A 69 -8.72 12.54 -10.23
C GLY A 69 -9.41 11.17 -10.15
N ARG A 70 -9.48 10.56 -8.96
CA ARG A 70 -10.16 9.26 -8.77
C ARG A 70 -11.69 9.41 -8.80
N PRO A 71 -12.44 8.34 -9.20
CA PRO A 71 -11.96 7.01 -9.59
C PRO A 71 -11.51 6.91 -11.05
N ASN A 72 -10.51 6.06 -11.31
CA ASN A 72 -10.07 5.77 -12.68
C ASN A 72 -11.00 4.79 -13.40
N PRO A 73 -11.25 4.98 -14.71
CA PRO A 73 -12.09 4.09 -15.50
C PRO A 73 -11.47 2.70 -15.68
N LEU A 74 -12.34 1.72 -15.91
CA LEU A 74 -11.99 0.39 -16.39
C LEU A 74 -12.25 0.34 -17.90
N TYR A 75 -11.20 0.42 -18.70
CA TYR A 75 -11.30 0.54 -20.16
C TYR A 75 -11.31 -0.83 -20.83
N PHE A 76 -12.31 -1.12 -21.66
CA PHE A 76 -12.34 -2.34 -22.47
C PHE A 76 -11.43 -2.19 -23.69
N ALA A 77 -10.39 -3.03 -23.78
CA ALA A 77 -9.39 -2.98 -24.84
C ALA A 77 -9.81 -3.89 -26.01
N GLU A 78 -10.73 -3.41 -26.85
CA GLU A 78 -11.34 -4.15 -27.98
C GLU A 78 -10.29 -4.77 -28.90
N ARG A 79 -9.38 -3.95 -29.44
CA ARG A 79 -8.33 -4.40 -30.37
C ARG A 79 -7.42 -5.47 -29.78
N LEU A 80 -7.06 -5.33 -28.50
CA LEU A 80 -6.21 -6.30 -27.84
C LEU A 80 -6.98 -7.59 -27.53
N THR A 81 -8.26 -7.47 -27.17
CA THR A 81 -9.17 -8.61 -26.97
C THR A 81 -9.29 -9.43 -28.25
N GLU A 82 -9.50 -8.77 -29.39
CA GLU A 82 -9.55 -9.41 -30.72
C GLU A 82 -8.22 -10.11 -31.06
N GLN A 83 -7.10 -9.44 -30.84
CA GLN A 83 -5.76 -10.00 -31.09
C GLN A 83 -5.45 -11.22 -30.22
N CYS A 84 -5.88 -11.24 -28.96
CA CYS A 84 -5.66 -12.38 -28.07
C CYS A 84 -6.63 -13.54 -28.33
N GLY A 85 -7.76 -13.32 -29.02
CA GLY A 85 -8.68 -14.36 -29.46
C GLY A 85 -9.37 -15.16 -28.34
N GLY A 86 -9.39 -14.65 -27.11
CA GLY A 86 -9.85 -15.38 -25.93
C GLY A 86 -10.64 -14.51 -24.96
N ALA A 87 -10.10 -14.32 -23.76
CA ALA A 87 -10.75 -13.53 -22.71
C ALA A 87 -10.91 -12.05 -23.10
N ARG A 88 -11.91 -11.38 -22.51
CA ARG A 88 -12.08 -9.91 -22.60
C ARG A 88 -10.99 -9.21 -21.80
N ILE A 89 -10.27 -8.29 -22.43
CA ILE A 89 -9.17 -7.57 -21.78
C ILE A 89 -9.63 -6.17 -21.35
N TYR A 90 -9.39 -5.85 -20.09
CA TYR A 90 -9.69 -4.56 -19.50
C TYR A 90 -8.46 -3.94 -18.86
N PHE A 91 -8.28 -2.64 -19.05
CA PHE A 91 -7.24 -1.85 -18.39
C PHE A 91 -7.84 -1.05 -17.24
N LYS A 92 -7.32 -1.26 -16.03
CA LYS A 92 -7.55 -0.33 -14.91
C LYS A 92 -6.63 0.87 -15.10
N ARG A 93 -7.20 2.01 -15.49
CA ARG A 93 -6.47 3.17 -16.00
C ARG A 93 -5.79 4.02 -14.92
N GLU A 94 -4.92 3.42 -14.10
CA GLU A 94 -4.14 4.15 -13.09
C GLU A 94 -3.08 5.09 -13.70
N ASP A 95 -2.83 4.99 -15.01
CA ASP A 95 -2.06 5.95 -15.79
C ASP A 95 -2.72 7.34 -15.86
N LEU A 96 -4.03 7.43 -15.59
CA LEU A 96 -4.77 8.70 -15.57
C LEU A 96 -4.70 9.45 -14.23
N ASN A 97 -4.09 8.86 -13.20
CA ASN A 97 -3.85 9.57 -11.96
C ASN A 97 -2.99 10.81 -12.22
N HIS A 98 -3.20 11.88 -11.45
CA HIS A 98 -2.21 12.96 -11.36
C HIS A 98 -0.83 12.36 -11.07
N THR A 99 0.23 12.88 -11.71
CA THR A 99 1.61 12.29 -11.84
C THR A 99 1.77 11.12 -12.81
N GLY A 100 0.69 10.53 -13.33
CA GLY A 100 0.74 9.44 -14.32
C GLY A 100 1.04 8.05 -13.74
N ALA A 101 1.00 7.90 -12.41
CA ALA A 101 1.32 6.64 -11.74
C ALA A 101 0.40 6.35 -10.55
N HIS A 102 0.20 5.07 -10.23
CA HIS A 102 -0.53 4.63 -9.04
C HIS A 102 0.17 4.96 -7.70
N LYS A 103 1.44 5.38 -7.74
CA LYS A 103 2.25 5.70 -6.55
C LYS A 103 1.66 6.86 -5.75
N ILE A 104 0.98 7.81 -6.42
CA ILE A 104 0.38 8.98 -5.77
C ILE A 104 -0.66 8.62 -4.71
N ASN A 105 -1.36 7.50 -4.88
CA ASN A 105 -2.34 7.01 -3.91
C ASN A 105 -1.68 6.76 -2.54
N ASN A 106 -0.47 6.17 -2.55
CA ASN A 106 0.30 5.92 -1.34
C ASN A 106 0.94 7.21 -0.81
N THR A 107 1.58 8.01 -1.68
CA THR A 107 2.33 9.19 -1.22
C THR A 107 1.42 10.24 -0.60
N LEU A 108 0.18 10.42 -1.08
CA LEU A 108 -0.79 11.31 -0.43
C LEU A 108 -1.20 10.82 0.96
N GLY A 109 -1.47 9.53 1.12
CA GLY A 109 -1.79 8.96 2.43
C GLY A 109 -0.65 9.16 3.44
N GLN A 110 0.59 8.88 3.02
CA GLN A 110 1.77 9.07 3.87
C GLN A 110 2.08 10.54 4.14
N ALA A 111 1.89 11.44 3.17
CA ALA A 111 2.07 12.87 3.36
C ALA A 111 1.02 13.44 4.34
N LEU A 112 -0.24 13.02 4.22
CA LEU A 112 -1.29 13.41 5.17
C LEU A 112 -1.00 12.88 6.58
N LEU A 113 -0.53 11.63 6.70
CA LEU A 113 -0.10 11.07 7.98
C LEU A 113 1.09 11.82 8.58
N THR A 114 2.06 12.22 7.75
CA THR A 114 3.21 13.04 8.17
C THR A 114 2.75 14.35 8.80
N LEU A 115 1.79 15.04 8.17
CA LEU A 115 1.19 16.27 8.71
C LEU A 115 0.48 16.01 10.04
N ARG A 116 -0.32 14.93 10.13
CA ARG A 116 -0.99 14.53 11.38
C ARG A 116 0.00 14.28 12.52
N MET A 117 1.13 13.65 12.22
CA MET A 117 2.20 13.38 13.19
C MET A 117 3.00 14.63 13.59
N GLY A 118 2.63 15.83 13.10
CA GLY A 118 3.32 17.09 13.39
C GLY A 118 4.73 17.17 12.81
N LYS A 119 5.06 16.34 11.83
CA LYS A 119 6.38 16.33 11.20
C LYS A 119 6.45 17.42 10.14
N THR A 120 7.55 18.17 10.14
CA THR A 120 7.77 19.30 9.22
C THR A 120 8.63 18.95 8.01
N ARG A 121 9.12 17.71 7.94
CA ARG A 121 10.02 17.23 6.89
C ARG A 121 9.70 15.79 6.53
N VAL A 122 9.58 15.54 5.23
CA VAL A 122 9.49 14.20 4.64
C VAL A 122 10.76 13.92 3.85
N ILE A 123 11.21 12.66 3.88
CA ILE A 123 12.29 12.14 3.05
C ILE A 123 11.80 10.90 2.33
N ALA A 124 12.31 10.70 1.13
CA ALA A 124 12.12 9.49 0.35
C ALA A 124 13.35 9.28 -0.52
N GLU A 125 13.64 8.02 -0.83
CA GLU A 125 14.61 7.59 -1.82
C GLU A 125 13.94 7.40 -3.18
N THR A 126 14.68 7.57 -4.27
CA THR A 126 14.17 7.26 -5.60
C THR A 126 15.28 6.69 -6.48
N GLY A 127 14.93 5.68 -7.29
CA GLY A 127 15.81 5.12 -8.30
C GLY A 127 15.62 5.83 -9.63
N ALA A 128 14.74 5.28 -10.47
CA ALA A 128 14.40 5.86 -11.78
C ALA A 128 13.66 7.22 -11.73
N GLY A 129 13.34 7.75 -10.54
CA GLY A 129 12.76 9.07 -10.37
C GLY A 129 11.27 9.06 -10.02
N GLN A 130 10.47 8.12 -10.52
CA GLN A 130 8.99 8.13 -10.41
C GLN A 130 8.39 8.21 -8.99
N HIS A 131 9.14 7.91 -7.93
CA HIS A 131 8.65 8.06 -6.55
C HIS A 131 9.00 9.42 -5.92
N GLY A 132 10.13 10.00 -6.33
CA GLY A 132 10.62 11.27 -5.80
C GLY A 132 9.94 12.43 -6.51
#